data_AF-A0A7C5J355-F1
#
_entry.id   AF-A0A7C5J355-F1
#
_cell.length_a   1.000
_cell.length_b   1.000
_cell.length_c   1.000
_cell.angle_alpha   90.00
_cell.angle_beta   90.00
_cell.angle_gamma   90.00
#
_symmetry.space_group_name_H-M   'P 1'
#
loop_
_entity.id
_entity.type
_entity.pdbx_description
1 polymer ?
#
loop_
_entity_poly.entity_id
_entity_poly.type
_entity_poly.pdbx_seq_one_letter_code
_entity_poly.pdbx_strand_id
1 'polypeptide(L)'
;MFIGLHLQTTALPEGASASALLGTIADAITAAPHDPAPRCRIEREVLYADLHPAAEAVRIAIEGEHVTLHANTVTAGPGYHQHVVGLAERIADLLSAPWLPEGDTTGWRETRDDRALEREFHDWATAAAAQILELHAEGMSGFALALPAGVAYTHDGLVATQLGPRTEAWLIEARRDPAVAQDIFPWWSSAIDAAYFCGLALTEMWRTVRWRAPLTDEERAVQERVVTWIERAHGLDPEMQLPWAEQSELLTYLSEESLRATRAHLKAQSRAPARVGYRRQPVRLELSGGWYLTVPGELAERWEERGTWVGWDETRSIFFNSFTAQASDERAPLPTTDETLRRMPALDGDELLELEVGEIRGYAALST
;
A
#
# COMPACT_ATOMS: atom_id res chain seq x y z
N MET A 1 2.30 -6.50 -17.98
CA MET A 1 1.96 -7.89 -17.62
C MET A 1 1.43 -7.87 -16.19
N PHE A 2 0.31 -8.54 -15.91
CA PHE A 2 -0.27 -8.63 -14.57
C PHE A 2 0.27 -9.90 -13.90
N ILE A 3 0.80 -9.79 -12.68
CA ILE A 3 1.21 -10.94 -11.87
C ILE A 3 0.30 -11.04 -10.66
N GLY A 4 -0.56 -12.06 -10.64
CA GLY A 4 -1.55 -12.21 -9.60
C GLY A 4 -2.43 -13.44 -9.77
N LEU A 5 -3.51 -13.43 -9.00
CA LEU A 5 -4.50 -14.49 -8.95
C LEU A 5 -5.87 -13.95 -9.34
N HIS A 6 -6.57 -14.71 -10.16
CA HIS A 6 -7.97 -14.54 -10.54
C HIS A 6 -8.65 -15.92 -10.52
N LEU A 7 -8.93 -16.40 -9.32
CA LEU A 7 -9.42 -17.75 -9.10
C LEU A 7 -10.94 -17.76 -8.97
N GLN A 8 -11.55 -18.83 -9.46
CA GLN A 8 -12.97 -19.12 -9.27
C GLN A 8 -13.12 -20.56 -8.77
N THR A 9 -13.98 -20.79 -7.77
CA THR A 9 -14.27 -22.14 -7.29
C THR A 9 -15.18 -22.91 -8.24
N THR A 10 -15.24 -24.23 -8.10
CA THR A 10 -16.43 -24.99 -8.52
C THR A 10 -17.68 -24.48 -7.79
N ALA A 11 -18.86 -24.96 -8.21
CA ALA A 11 -20.11 -24.62 -7.55
C ALA A 11 -20.05 -24.94 -6.04
N LEU A 12 -20.53 -24.02 -5.23
CA LEU A 12 -20.66 -24.12 -3.78
C LEU A 12 -21.73 -25.16 -3.41
N PRO A 13 -21.61 -25.82 -2.25
CA PRO A 13 -22.70 -26.63 -1.70
C PRO A 13 -23.98 -25.80 -1.51
N GLU A 14 -25.14 -26.36 -1.85
CA GLU A 14 -26.43 -25.67 -1.73
C GLU A 14 -26.73 -25.21 -0.29
N GLY A 15 -27.34 -24.02 -0.16
CA GLY A 15 -28.03 -23.60 1.07
C GLY A 15 -27.27 -22.65 2.01
N ALA A 16 -26.05 -22.20 1.66
CA ALA A 16 -25.33 -21.20 2.45
C ALA A 16 -25.58 -19.77 1.94
N SER A 17 -25.86 -18.82 2.85
CA SER A 17 -26.00 -17.41 2.46
C SER A 17 -24.63 -16.80 2.16
N ALA A 18 -24.58 -15.89 1.17
CA ALA A 18 -23.34 -15.22 0.79
C ALA A 18 -22.67 -14.51 1.99
N SER A 19 -23.47 -13.76 2.77
CA SER A 19 -22.97 -13.08 3.96
C SER A 19 -22.40 -14.04 5.02
N ALA A 20 -23.02 -15.21 5.24
CA ALA A 20 -22.51 -16.18 6.21
C ALA A 20 -21.20 -16.83 5.74
N LEU A 21 -21.10 -17.13 4.44
CA LEU A 21 -19.86 -17.65 3.84
C LEU A 21 -18.72 -16.65 3.95
N LEU A 22 -18.94 -15.39 3.58
CA LEU A 22 -17.91 -14.34 3.69
C LEU A 22 -17.46 -14.14 5.14
N GLY A 23 -18.39 -14.17 6.10
CA GLY A 23 -18.04 -14.14 7.53
C GLY A 23 -17.16 -15.33 7.94
N THR A 24 -17.53 -16.54 7.51
CA THR A 24 -16.76 -17.77 7.79
C THR A 24 -15.34 -17.69 7.21
N ILE A 25 -15.19 -17.17 5.98
CA ILE A 25 -13.89 -16.96 5.34
C ILE A 25 -13.07 -15.91 6.09
N ALA A 26 -13.69 -14.79 6.49
CA ALA A 26 -13.03 -13.73 7.24
C ALA A 26 -12.50 -14.24 8.59
N ASP A 27 -13.28 -15.03 9.32
CA ASP A 27 -12.87 -15.64 10.58
C ASP A 27 -11.69 -16.60 10.38
N ALA A 28 -11.73 -17.43 9.33
CA ALA A 28 -10.63 -18.33 9.00
C ALA A 28 -9.33 -17.60 8.64
N ILE A 29 -9.42 -16.48 7.90
CA ILE A 29 -8.27 -15.63 7.56
C ILE A 29 -7.68 -14.98 8.82
N THR A 30 -8.53 -14.39 9.66
CA THR A 30 -8.08 -13.65 10.86
C THR A 30 -7.59 -14.55 11.99
N ALA A 31 -8.04 -15.82 12.04
CA ALA A 31 -7.54 -16.80 12.99
C ALA A 31 -6.14 -17.34 12.67
N ALA A 32 -5.63 -17.13 11.43
CA ALA A 32 -4.31 -17.60 11.04
C ALA A 32 -3.22 -16.84 11.82
N PRO A 33 -2.31 -17.53 12.54
CA PRO A 33 -1.24 -16.88 13.28
C PRO A 33 -0.16 -16.39 12.31
N HIS A 34 -0.39 -15.22 11.75
CA HIS A 34 0.50 -14.56 10.80
C HIS A 34 0.87 -13.16 11.34
N ASP A 35 2.05 -12.66 10.99
CA ASP A 35 2.49 -11.31 11.32
C ASP A 35 2.91 -10.57 10.03
N PRO A 36 2.24 -9.46 9.65
CA PRO A 36 1.12 -8.83 10.35
C PRO A 36 -0.09 -9.74 10.45
N ALA A 37 -0.86 -9.53 11.52
CA ALA A 37 -2.15 -10.18 11.68
C ALA A 37 -3.07 -9.72 10.53
N PRO A 38 -3.69 -10.65 9.79
CA PRO A 38 -4.60 -10.30 8.70
C PRO A 38 -5.75 -9.43 9.20
N ARG A 39 -6.15 -8.45 8.39
CA ARG A 39 -7.36 -7.65 8.65
C ARG A 39 -8.38 -7.91 7.57
N CYS A 40 -9.63 -8.07 7.96
CA CYS A 40 -10.73 -8.35 7.05
C CYS A 40 -11.82 -7.28 7.21
N ARG A 41 -12.37 -6.82 6.08
CA ARG A 41 -13.56 -5.97 6.03
C ARG A 41 -14.52 -6.47 4.96
N ILE A 42 -15.81 -6.45 5.24
CA ILE A 42 -16.85 -6.83 4.28
C ILE A 42 -17.60 -5.57 3.87
N GLU A 43 -17.62 -5.28 2.58
CA GLU A 43 -18.32 -4.14 2.00
C GLU A 43 -19.09 -4.59 0.76
N ARG A 44 -20.41 -4.30 0.71
CA ARG A 44 -21.28 -4.63 -0.43
C ARG A 44 -21.11 -6.09 -0.91
N GLU A 45 -21.15 -7.03 0.04
CA GLU A 45 -20.98 -8.48 -0.21
C GLU A 45 -19.63 -8.87 -0.84
N VAL A 46 -18.59 -8.07 -0.59
CA VAL A 46 -17.21 -8.38 -0.96
C VAL A 46 -16.35 -8.32 0.30
N LEU A 47 -15.58 -9.38 0.54
CA LEU A 47 -14.56 -9.43 1.56
C LEU A 47 -13.23 -8.89 1.01
N TYR A 48 -12.63 -7.96 1.72
CA TYR A 48 -11.28 -7.45 1.47
C TYR A 48 -10.38 -7.89 2.63
N ALA A 49 -9.30 -8.60 2.30
CA ALA A 49 -8.33 -9.10 3.27
C ALA A 49 -6.96 -8.41 3.07
N ASP A 50 -6.55 -7.59 4.02
CA ASP A 50 -5.23 -6.98 4.08
C ASP A 50 -4.25 -7.96 4.73
N LEU A 51 -3.33 -8.52 3.93
CA LEU A 51 -2.40 -9.58 4.36
C LEU A 51 -0.96 -9.10 4.53
N HIS A 52 -0.55 -8.07 3.80
CA HIS A 52 0.82 -7.57 3.79
C HIS A 52 0.82 -6.06 3.46
N PRO A 53 1.61 -5.21 4.14
CA PRO A 53 1.58 -3.75 3.96
C PRO A 53 1.97 -3.29 2.54
N ALA A 54 2.76 -4.10 1.82
CA ALA A 54 3.13 -3.85 0.44
C ALA A 54 2.05 -4.24 -0.58
N ALA A 55 1.03 -5.02 -0.18
CA ALA A 55 0.02 -5.54 -1.08
C ALA A 55 -1.29 -4.76 -1.01
N GLU A 56 -2.03 -4.77 -2.11
CA GLU A 56 -3.45 -4.41 -2.09
C GLU A 56 -4.25 -5.53 -1.40
N ALA A 57 -5.43 -5.20 -0.88
CA ALA A 57 -6.28 -6.18 -0.25
C ALA A 57 -6.66 -7.30 -1.24
N VAL A 58 -6.58 -8.56 -0.78
CA VAL A 58 -7.14 -9.70 -1.51
C VAL A 58 -8.65 -9.56 -1.51
N ARG A 59 -9.25 -9.52 -2.70
CA ARG A 59 -10.70 -9.35 -2.87
C ARG A 59 -11.35 -10.71 -3.07
N ILE A 60 -12.30 -11.05 -2.21
CA ILE A 60 -13.06 -12.29 -2.24
C ILE A 60 -14.54 -11.94 -2.36
N ALA A 61 -15.21 -12.46 -3.37
CA ALA A 61 -16.63 -12.20 -3.62
C ALA A 61 -17.38 -13.51 -3.89
N ILE A 62 -18.70 -13.46 -3.74
CA ILE A 62 -19.59 -14.57 -4.07
C ILE A 62 -20.42 -14.16 -5.28
N GLU A 63 -20.24 -14.88 -6.38
CA GLU A 63 -20.87 -14.61 -7.67
C GLU A 63 -21.73 -15.82 -8.04
N GLY A 64 -23.03 -15.73 -7.77
CA GLY A 64 -23.96 -16.85 -7.95
C GLY A 64 -23.59 -18.02 -7.02
N GLU A 65 -23.22 -19.15 -7.62
CA GLU A 65 -22.81 -20.36 -6.90
C GLU A 65 -21.28 -20.48 -6.74
N HIS A 66 -20.52 -19.42 -7.04
CA HIS A 66 -19.05 -19.47 -7.02
C HIS A 66 -18.46 -18.46 -6.05
N VAL A 67 -17.28 -18.79 -5.52
CA VAL A 67 -16.40 -17.82 -4.88
C VAL A 67 -15.32 -17.41 -5.87
N THR A 68 -15.10 -16.10 -5.97
CA THR A 68 -14.01 -15.52 -6.76
C THR A 68 -12.97 -14.89 -5.85
N LEU A 69 -11.69 -15.10 -6.14
CA LEU A 69 -10.56 -14.49 -5.43
C LEU A 69 -9.68 -13.73 -6.41
N HIS A 70 -9.47 -12.44 -6.14
CA HIS A 70 -8.57 -11.58 -6.91
C HIS A 70 -7.46 -11.06 -6.01
N ALA A 71 -6.22 -11.19 -6.47
CA ALA A 71 -5.06 -10.65 -5.78
C ALA A 71 -4.02 -10.14 -6.77
N ASN A 72 -3.54 -8.91 -6.57
CA ASN A 72 -2.32 -8.42 -7.20
C ASN A 72 -1.14 -8.77 -6.29
N THR A 73 -0.22 -9.60 -6.77
CA THR A 73 0.89 -10.11 -5.96
C THR A 73 2.23 -9.45 -6.28
N VAL A 74 2.28 -8.67 -7.37
CA VAL A 74 3.52 -8.07 -7.87
C VAL A 74 4.11 -7.06 -6.90
N THR A 75 3.28 -6.38 -6.12
CA THR A 75 3.74 -5.29 -5.25
C THR A 75 4.54 -5.79 -4.03
N ALA A 76 4.46 -7.07 -3.69
CA ALA A 76 5.15 -7.64 -2.53
C ALA A 76 6.25 -8.65 -2.92
N GLY A 77 6.06 -9.43 -3.99
CA GLY A 77 7.07 -10.38 -4.48
C GLY A 77 6.59 -11.84 -4.54
N PRO A 78 7.45 -12.75 -5.01
CA PRO A 78 7.11 -14.15 -5.21
C PRO A 78 6.75 -14.89 -3.90
N GLY A 79 7.41 -14.59 -2.78
CA GLY A 79 7.07 -15.18 -1.48
C GLY A 79 5.65 -14.83 -1.04
N TYR A 80 5.20 -13.60 -1.31
CA TYR A 80 3.82 -13.20 -1.08
C TYR A 80 2.85 -13.93 -2.03
N HIS A 81 3.20 -14.11 -3.30
CA HIS A 81 2.37 -14.88 -4.23
C HIS A 81 2.10 -16.31 -3.71
N GLN A 82 3.15 -17.00 -3.26
CA GLN A 82 3.03 -18.33 -2.65
C GLN A 82 2.15 -18.32 -1.41
N HIS A 83 2.27 -17.29 -0.56
CA HIS A 83 1.42 -17.11 0.61
C HIS A 83 -0.07 -16.99 0.24
N VAL A 84 -0.41 -16.19 -0.78
CA VAL A 84 -1.81 -16.01 -1.22
C VAL A 84 -2.36 -17.29 -1.86
N VAL A 85 -1.55 -18.03 -2.62
CA VAL A 85 -1.98 -19.35 -3.14
C VAL A 85 -2.27 -20.31 -1.98
N GLY A 86 -1.41 -20.36 -0.96
CA GLY A 86 -1.65 -21.17 0.23
C GLY A 86 -2.90 -20.73 1.02
N LEU A 87 -3.23 -19.42 1.02
CA LEU A 87 -4.50 -18.94 1.55
C LEU A 87 -5.70 -19.44 0.72
N ALA A 88 -5.62 -19.32 -0.61
CA ALA A 88 -6.67 -19.78 -1.50
C ALA A 88 -6.96 -21.27 -1.25
N GLU A 89 -5.94 -22.11 -1.13
CA GLU A 89 -6.09 -23.54 -0.83
C GLU A 89 -6.87 -23.79 0.47
N ARG A 90 -6.53 -23.08 1.55
CA ARG A 90 -7.28 -23.19 2.81
C ARG A 90 -8.74 -22.76 2.67
N ILE A 91 -9.02 -21.76 1.84
CA ILE A 91 -10.41 -21.34 1.54
C ILE A 91 -11.14 -22.43 0.76
N ALA A 92 -10.50 -23.05 -0.23
CA ALA A 92 -11.11 -24.16 -0.97
C ALA A 92 -11.44 -25.35 -0.05
N ASP A 93 -10.53 -25.70 0.85
CA ASP A 93 -10.75 -26.76 1.85
C ASP A 93 -11.91 -26.42 2.79
N LEU A 94 -11.94 -25.18 3.31
CA LEU A 94 -13.00 -24.66 4.17
C LEU A 94 -14.38 -24.76 3.51
N LEU A 95 -14.45 -24.42 2.22
CA LEU A 95 -15.70 -24.41 1.46
C LEU A 95 -16.04 -25.78 0.86
N SER A 96 -15.12 -26.75 0.94
CA SER A 96 -15.21 -28.01 0.19
C SER A 96 -15.46 -27.79 -1.31
N ALA A 97 -14.87 -26.73 -1.86
CA ALA A 97 -15.07 -26.28 -3.23
C ALA A 97 -13.70 -25.94 -3.86
N PRO A 98 -13.10 -26.83 -4.67
CA PRO A 98 -11.80 -26.58 -5.29
C PRO A 98 -11.83 -25.39 -6.25
N TRP A 99 -10.71 -24.70 -6.38
CA TRP A 99 -10.51 -23.70 -7.44
C TRP A 99 -10.34 -24.38 -8.80
N LEU A 100 -10.94 -23.78 -9.83
CA LEU A 100 -10.70 -24.15 -11.23
C LEU A 100 -9.20 -24.05 -11.56
N PRO A 101 -8.71 -24.80 -12.57
CA PRO A 101 -7.29 -24.82 -12.91
C PRO A 101 -6.72 -23.44 -13.31
N GLU A 102 -7.52 -22.65 -14.02
CA GLU A 102 -7.12 -21.33 -14.51
C GLU A 102 -7.06 -20.28 -13.39
N GLY A 103 -6.33 -19.19 -13.65
CA GLY A 103 -6.39 -17.99 -12.82
C GLY A 103 -5.12 -17.63 -12.07
N ASP A 104 -4.10 -18.48 -12.05
CA ASP A 104 -2.74 -18.08 -11.65
C ASP A 104 -1.95 -17.69 -12.90
N THR A 105 -1.59 -16.42 -13.01
CA THR A 105 -0.85 -15.91 -14.17
C THR A 105 0.58 -16.40 -14.27
N THR A 106 1.13 -16.95 -13.19
CA THR A 106 2.51 -17.46 -13.12
C THR A 106 2.61 -18.96 -13.35
N GLY A 107 1.47 -19.67 -13.23
CA GLY A 107 1.41 -21.14 -13.27
C GLY A 107 2.04 -21.83 -12.05
N TRP A 108 2.45 -21.10 -11.01
CA TRP A 108 3.09 -21.67 -9.82
C TRP A 108 2.16 -22.59 -9.03
N ARG A 109 0.87 -22.29 -8.92
CA ARG A 109 -0.11 -23.11 -8.20
C ARG A 109 -0.12 -24.57 -8.69
N GLU A 110 0.00 -24.77 -10.00
CA GLU A 110 0.05 -26.10 -10.62
C GLU A 110 1.46 -26.71 -10.57
N THR A 111 2.47 -25.94 -10.97
CA THR A 111 3.83 -26.46 -11.18
C THR A 111 4.63 -26.60 -9.89
N ARG A 112 4.37 -25.75 -8.89
CA ARG A 112 5.17 -25.58 -7.66
C ARG A 112 6.65 -25.37 -7.94
N ASP A 113 7.00 -24.79 -9.09
CA ASP A 113 8.38 -24.48 -9.46
C ASP A 113 8.72 -23.05 -9.01
N ASP A 114 9.35 -22.95 -7.83
CA ASP A 114 9.77 -21.66 -7.26
C ASP A 114 10.68 -20.88 -8.19
N ARG A 115 11.53 -21.56 -8.97
CA ARG A 115 12.42 -20.88 -9.91
C ARG A 115 11.66 -20.36 -11.12
N ALA A 116 10.59 -21.04 -11.55
CA ALA A 116 9.71 -20.52 -12.59
C ALA A 116 8.99 -19.26 -12.11
N LEU A 117 8.45 -19.30 -10.89
CA LEU A 117 7.82 -18.13 -10.27
C LEU A 117 8.78 -16.95 -10.16
N GLU A 118 10.00 -17.16 -9.66
CA GLU A 118 11.01 -16.11 -9.59
C GLU A 118 11.30 -15.51 -10.98
N ARG A 119 11.43 -16.34 -12.02
CA ARG A 119 11.63 -15.89 -13.41
C ARG A 119 10.48 -15.00 -13.90
N GLU A 120 9.24 -15.32 -13.60
CA GLU A 120 8.10 -14.48 -13.98
C GLU A 120 8.19 -13.07 -13.34
N PHE A 121 8.57 -12.99 -12.07
CA PHE A 121 8.78 -11.71 -11.38
C PHE A 121 9.96 -10.92 -11.95
N HIS A 122 11.04 -11.61 -12.32
CA HIS A 122 12.17 -11.01 -13.02
C HIS A 122 11.78 -10.45 -14.38
N ASP A 123 11.10 -11.25 -15.21
CA ASP A 123 10.68 -10.87 -16.56
C ASP A 123 9.72 -9.67 -16.52
N TRP A 124 8.80 -9.66 -15.55
CA TRP A 124 7.94 -8.51 -15.30
C TRP A 124 8.75 -7.25 -14.95
N ALA A 125 9.71 -7.35 -14.03
CA ALA A 125 10.48 -6.19 -13.59
C ALA A 125 11.35 -5.63 -14.72
N THR A 126 11.97 -6.51 -15.52
CA THR A 126 12.73 -6.15 -16.71
C THR A 126 11.86 -5.45 -17.76
N ALA A 127 10.65 -5.99 -18.03
CA ALA A 127 9.72 -5.38 -18.97
C ALA A 127 9.22 -4.01 -18.47
N ALA A 128 8.91 -3.89 -17.19
CA ALA A 128 8.48 -2.63 -16.58
C ALA A 128 9.61 -1.58 -16.60
N ALA A 129 10.85 -1.98 -16.32
CA ALA A 129 12.01 -1.09 -16.39
C ALA A 129 12.24 -0.56 -17.81
N ALA A 130 12.12 -1.43 -18.83
CA ALA A 130 12.21 -1.03 -20.23
C ALA A 130 11.13 0.00 -20.59
N GLN A 131 9.88 -0.27 -20.22
CA GLN A 131 8.75 0.63 -20.48
C GLN A 131 8.93 2.00 -19.80
N ILE A 132 9.40 2.03 -18.55
CA ILE A 132 9.66 3.28 -17.83
C ILE A 132 10.75 4.10 -18.52
N LEU A 133 11.84 3.46 -18.97
CA LEU A 133 12.92 4.15 -19.68
C LEU A 133 12.44 4.74 -21.01
N GLU A 134 11.58 4.03 -21.74
CA GLU A 134 10.98 4.51 -22.99
C GLU A 134 10.10 5.74 -22.74
N LEU A 135 9.16 5.65 -21.79
CA LEU A 135 8.29 6.77 -21.41
C LEU A 135 9.09 7.96 -20.87
N HIS A 136 10.16 7.71 -20.12
CA HIS A 136 11.03 8.75 -19.63
C HIS A 136 11.73 9.50 -20.77
N ALA A 137 12.19 8.78 -21.79
CA ALA A 137 12.79 9.38 -22.99
C ALA A 137 11.79 10.27 -23.76
N GLU A 138 10.49 10.02 -23.63
CA GLU A 138 9.40 10.85 -24.17
C GLU A 138 9.05 12.06 -23.27
N GLY A 139 9.75 12.23 -22.14
CA GLY A 139 9.56 13.34 -21.20
C GLY A 139 8.55 13.07 -20.07
N MET A 140 8.08 11.82 -19.93
CA MET A 140 7.18 11.44 -18.84
C MET A 140 7.96 11.29 -17.51
N SER A 141 7.26 11.49 -16.39
CA SER A 141 7.84 11.48 -15.04
C SER A 141 6.81 11.05 -13.98
N GLY A 142 7.25 10.90 -12.73
CA GLY A 142 6.39 10.49 -11.62
C GLY A 142 6.06 8.99 -11.62
N PHE A 143 6.98 8.16 -12.10
CA PHE A 143 6.76 6.72 -12.20
C PHE A 143 6.72 6.04 -10.83
N ALA A 144 5.88 5.02 -10.72
CA ALA A 144 5.84 4.10 -9.59
C ALA A 144 5.96 2.67 -10.11
N LEU A 145 6.74 1.84 -9.42
CA LEU A 145 6.98 0.44 -9.75
C LEU A 145 6.75 -0.43 -8.52
N ALA A 146 5.92 -1.47 -8.68
CA ALA A 146 5.53 -2.39 -7.61
C ALA A 146 4.91 -1.68 -6.38
N LEU A 147 4.37 -0.47 -6.55
CA LEU A 147 3.80 0.35 -5.48
C LEU A 147 2.25 0.35 -5.60
N PRO A 148 1.48 0.29 -4.50
CA PRO A 148 0.03 0.37 -4.56
C PRO A 148 -0.43 1.78 -4.95
N ALA A 149 -1.62 1.87 -5.52
CA ALA A 149 -2.21 3.15 -5.93
C ALA A 149 -2.54 4.08 -4.74
N GLY A 150 -2.77 5.35 -5.02
CA GLY A 150 -3.39 6.33 -4.10
C GLY A 150 -2.47 7.45 -3.60
N VAL A 151 -1.19 7.16 -3.36
CA VAL A 151 -0.22 8.19 -2.90
C VAL A 151 0.94 8.29 -3.87
N ALA A 152 1.17 9.48 -4.40
CA ALA A 152 2.36 9.81 -5.18
C ALA A 152 3.40 10.45 -4.25
N TYR A 153 4.59 9.86 -4.23
CA TYR A 153 5.67 10.27 -3.33
C TYR A 153 6.67 11.18 -4.04
N THR A 154 7.11 12.24 -3.35
CA THR A 154 8.25 13.05 -3.80
C THR A 154 9.55 12.32 -3.47
N HIS A 155 10.45 12.22 -4.43
CA HIS A 155 11.75 11.55 -4.26
C HIS A 155 12.78 12.02 -5.29
N ASP A 156 14.06 11.76 -4.99
CA ASP A 156 15.18 12.15 -5.86
C ASP A 156 15.51 11.09 -6.93
N GLY A 157 14.84 9.93 -6.92
CA GLY A 157 14.96 8.91 -7.96
C GLY A 157 14.13 9.20 -9.21
N LEU A 158 14.26 8.34 -10.22
CA LEU A 158 13.41 8.35 -11.41
C LEU A 158 12.07 7.63 -11.16
N VAL A 159 12.07 6.60 -10.32
CA VAL A 159 10.89 5.79 -10.00
C VAL A 159 10.77 5.51 -8.51
N ALA A 160 9.55 5.60 -7.98
CA ALA A 160 9.22 5.16 -6.62
C ALA A 160 9.00 3.65 -6.57
N THR A 161 9.55 2.97 -5.56
CA THR A 161 9.26 1.56 -5.25
C THR A 161 8.87 1.38 -3.78
N GLN A 162 8.46 0.17 -3.38
CA GLN A 162 8.16 -0.16 -1.97
C GLN A 162 9.35 0.03 -1.04
N LEU A 163 10.55 -0.25 -1.56
CA LEU A 163 11.81 -0.26 -0.82
C LEU A 163 12.69 0.94 -1.22
N GLY A 164 12.04 2.06 -1.53
CA GLY A 164 12.68 3.34 -1.80
C GLY A 164 12.84 3.67 -3.28
N PRO A 165 13.30 4.89 -3.60
CA PRO A 165 13.42 5.34 -4.97
C PRO A 165 14.54 4.58 -5.70
N ARG A 166 14.41 4.47 -7.02
CA ARG A 166 15.46 3.95 -7.92
C ARG A 166 15.82 4.97 -8.98
N THR A 167 17.09 4.97 -9.35
CA THR A 167 17.64 5.87 -10.37
C THR A 167 17.44 5.30 -11.77
N GLU A 168 17.64 6.14 -12.78
CA GLU A 168 17.71 5.67 -14.18
C GLU A 168 18.79 4.59 -14.37
N ALA A 169 19.96 4.77 -13.73
CA ALA A 169 21.05 3.79 -13.78
C ALA A 169 20.63 2.41 -13.23
N TRP A 170 19.83 2.40 -12.16
CA TRP A 170 19.27 1.16 -11.63
C TRP A 170 18.31 0.50 -12.63
N LEU A 171 17.45 1.27 -13.31
CA LEU A 171 16.53 0.73 -14.32
C LEU A 171 17.27 0.14 -15.53
N ILE A 172 18.34 0.81 -15.98
CA ILE A 172 19.21 0.32 -17.04
C ILE A 172 19.84 -1.03 -16.64
N GLU A 173 20.25 -1.15 -15.39
CA GLU A 173 20.87 -2.37 -14.86
C GLU A 173 19.83 -3.49 -14.65
N ALA A 174 18.67 -3.20 -14.07
CA ALA A 174 17.56 -4.15 -13.90
C ALA A 174 17.07 -4.73 -15.24
N ARG A 175 17.25 -3.99 -16.35
CA ARG A 175 16.98 -4.48 -17.71
C ARG A 175 18.03 -5.47 -18.20
N ARG A 176 19.27 -5.38 -17.72
CA ARG A 176 20.42 -6.22 -18.13
C ARG A 176 20.57 -7.44 -17.23
N ASP A 177 20.48 -7.24 -15.93
CA ASP A 177 20.54 -8.26 -14.90
C ASP A 177 19.25 -8.19 -14.05
N PRO A 178 18.27 -9.07 -14.33
CA PRO A 178 17.03 -9.08 -13.59
C PRO A 178 17.21 -9.34 -12.08
N ALA A 179 18.34 -9.93 -11.65
CA ALA A 179 18.64 -10.16 -10.23
C ALA A 179 18.68 -8.86 -9.43
N VAL A 180 19.08 -7.76 -10.05
CA VAL A 180 19.11 -6.41 -9.43
C VAL A 180 17.70 -5.95 -9.06
N ALA A 181 16.68 -6.39 -9.82
CA ALA A 181 15.30 -6.01 -9.56
C ALA A 181 14.71 -6.65 -8.28
N GLN A 182 15.36 -7.65 -7.69
CA GLN A 182 14.85 -8.30 -6.46
C GLN A 182 14.73 -7.31 -5.30
N ASP A 183 15.60 -6.30 -5.26
CA ASP A 183 15.73 -5.36 -4.16
C ASP A 183 14.52 -4.41 -3.98
N ILE A 184 13.53 -4.45 -4.88
CA ILE A 184 12.28 -3.67 -4.77
C ILE A 184 11.15 -4.47 -4.11
N PHE A 185 11.29 -5.79 -3.99
CA PHE A 185 10.25 -6.66 -3.46
C PHE A 185 10.52 -6.96 -1.97
N PRO A 186 9.61 -6.61 -1.06
CA PRO A 186 9.78 -6.87 0.37
C PRO A 186 9.71 -8.34 0.75
N TRP A 187 9.11 -9.20 -0.07
CA TRP A 187 8.94 -10.62 0.24
C TRP A 187 9.30 -11.51 -0.96
N TRP A 188 10.59 -11.80 -1.09
CA TRP A 188 11.11 -12.63 -2.18
C TRP A 188 10.95 -14.14 -1.93
N SER A 189 11.52 -14.66 -0.84
CA SER A 189 11.41 -16.08 -0.46
C SER A 189 10.15 -16.35 0.36
N SER A 190 9.47 -17.49 0.23
CA SER A 190 8.35 -17.87 1.12
C SER A 190 8.73 -18.05 2.59
N ALA A 191 10.02 -18.07 2.92
CA ALA A 191 10.48 -18.17 4.30
C ALA A 191 10.07 -16.95 5.13
N ILE A 192 9.63 -17.19 6.37
CA ILE A 192 9.40 -16.16 7.39
C ILE A 192 10.72 -15.99 8.18
N ASP A 193 11.70 -15.36 7.54
CA ASP A 193 13.05 -15.20 8.04
C ASP A 193 13.41 -13.74 8.38
N ALA A 194 14.68 -13.45 8.61
CA ALA A 194 15.14 -12.09 8.89
C ALA A 194 14.84 -11.12 7.73
N ALA A 195 14.93 -11.58 6.48
CA ALA A 195 14.69 -10.74 5.31
C ALA A 195 13.20 -10.40 5.20
N TYR A 196 12.31 -11.34 5.49
CA TYR A 196 10.87 -11.09 5.57
C TYR A 196 10.53 -9.96 6.56
N PHE A 197 11.01 -10.05 7.81
CA PHE A 197 10.73 -9.02 8.81
C PHE A 197 11.40 -7.67 8.49
N CYS A 198 12.59 -7.68 7.89
CA CYS A 198 13.24 -6.46 7.42
C CYS A 198 12.45 -5.80 6.28
N GLY A 199 11.95 -6.59 5.32
CA GLY A 199 11.11 -6.12 4.21
C GLY A 199 9.79 -5.50 4.68
N LEU A 200 9.14 -6.11 5.67
CA LEU A 200 7.97 -5.53 6.35
C LEU A 200 8.27 -4.16 6.97
N ALA A 201 9.36 -4.07 7.75
CA ALA A 201 9.76 -2.83 8.41
C ALA A 201 10.09 -1.73 7.39
N LEU A 202 10.89 -2.03 6.37
CA LEU A 202 11.28 -1.08 5.33
C LEU A 202 10.08 -0.59 4.52
N THR A 203 9.12 -1.46 4.20
CA THR A 203 7.88 -1.07 3.50
C THR A 203 7.13 0.02 4.27
N GLU A 204 6.89 -0.19 5.56
CA GLU A 204 6.20 0.79 6.40
C GLU A 204 7.03 2.07 6.61
N MET A 205 8.35 1.94 6.80
CA MET A 205 9.25 3.09 6.93
C MET A 205 9.24 3.97 5.68
N TRP A 206 9.26 3.37 4.49
CA TRP A 206 9.20 4.11 3.23
C TRP A 206 7.86 4.80 3.02
N ARG A 207 6.74 4.13 3.33
CA ARG A 207 5.40 4.55 2.85
C ARG A 207 4.50 5.17 3.89
N THR A 208 4.61 4.75 5.15
CA THR A 208 3.61 4.99 6.18
C THR A 208 4.14 5.83 7.33
N VAL A 209 5.37 5.58 7.78
CA VAL A 209 5.97 6.30 8.91
C VAL A 209 6.03 7.81 8.63
N ARG A 210 5.49 8.61 9.55
CA ARG A 210 5.43 10.09 9.48
C ARG A 210 6.69 10.80 9.93
N TRP A 211 7.70 10.07 10.42
CA TRP A 211 8.99 10.58 10.88
C TRP A 211 8.88 11.73 11.90
N ARG A 212 8.01 11.55 12.89
CA ARG A 212 7.83 12.41 14.07
C ARG A 212 7.19 11.58 15.21
N ALA A 213 7.07 12.19 16.39
CA ALA A 213 6.27 11.64 17.49
C ALA A 213 4.84 11.31 16.99
N PRO A 214 4.27 10.14 17.36
CA PRO A 214 2.94 9.74 16.91
C PRO A 214 1.87 10.66 17.51
N LEU A 215 0.93 11.11 16.67
CA LEU A 215 -0.22 11.95 17.06
C LEU A 215 -1.47 11.11 17.32
N THR A 216 -1.53 9.90 16.76
CA THR A 216 -2.63 8.95 16.99
C THR A 216 -2.12 7.60 17.46
N ASP A 217 -3.02 6.81 18.02
CA ASP A 217 -2.72 5.44 18.45
C ASP A 217 -2.38 4.54 17.25
N GLU A 218 -2.98 4.77 16.09
CA GLU A 218 -2.66 4.05 14.85
C GLU A 218 -1.22 4.32 14.41
N GLU A 219 -0.78 5.57 14.46
CA GLU A 219 0.60 5.93 14.13
C GLU A 219 1.60 5.32 15.12
N ARG A 220 1.27 5.38 16.43
CA ARG A 220 2.07 4.72 17.47
C ARG A 220 2.18 3.22 17.19
N ALA A 221 1.07 2.55 16.90
CA ALA A 221 1.04 1.12 16.60
C ALA A 221 1.85 0.76 15.35
N VAL A 222 1.90 1.62 14.32
CA VAL A 222 2.79 1.45 13.16
C VAL A 222 4.26 1.51 13.60
N GLN A 223 4.64 2.56 14.34
CA GLN A 223 6.03 2.74 14.78
C GLN A 223 6.52 1.58 15.67
N GLU A 224 5.70 1.17 16.65
CA GLU A 224 6.01 0.05 17.55
C GLU A 224 6.15 -1.29 16.80
N ARG A 225 5.29 -1.52 15.80
CA ARG A 225 5.34 -2.73 14.97
C ARG A 225 6.59 -2.75 14.11
N VAL A 226 6.96 -1.64 13.49
CA VAL A 226 8.20 -1.49 12.73
C VAL A 226 9.43 -1.79 13.59
N VAL A 227 9.51 -1.20 14.78
CA VAL A 227 10.59 -1.49 15.75
C VAL A 227 10.62 -2.98 16.08
N THR A 228 9.47 -3.60 16.33
CA THR A 228 9.36 -5.02 16.66
C THR A 228 9.85 -5.92 15.52
N TRP A 229 9.53 -5.60 14.27
CA TRP A 229 10.00 -6.37 13.12
C TRP A 229 11.52 -6.27 12.93
N ILE A 230 12.12 -5.10 13.12
CA ILE A 230 13.59 -4.95 13.07
C ILE A 230 14.25 -5.79 14.18
N GLU A 231 13.67 -5.80 15.38
CA GLU A 231 14.16 -6.62 16.49
C GLU A 231 14.06 -8.13 16.20
N ARG A 232 12.97 -8.57 15.56
CA ARG A 232 12.82 -9.96 15.11
C ARG A 232 13.81 -10.31 14.01
N ALA A 233 13.99 -9.44 13.01
CA ALA A 233 14.98 -9.62 11.97
C ALA A 233 16.39 -9.77 12.57
N HIS A 234 16.75 -8.90 13.51
CA HIS A 234 18.04 -8.99 14.22
C HIS A 234 18.18 -10.27 15.06
N GLY A 235 17.10 -10.73 15.69
CA GLY A 235 17.10 -11.97 16.46
C GLY A 235 17.30 -13.22 15.60
N LEU A 236 16.81 -13.19 14.36
CA LEU A 236 16.96 -14.28 13.39
C LEU A 236 18.31 -14.24 12.67
N ASP A 237 18.80 -13.04 12.33
CA ASP A 237 20.12 -12.82 11.74
C ASP A 237 20.80 -11.58 12.35
N PRO A 238 21.70 -11.78 13.33
CA PRO A 238 22.41 -10.68 13.97
C PRO A 238 23.35 -9.87 13.07
N GLU A 239 23.83 -10.48 11.99
CA GLU A 239 24.81 -9.90 11.06
C GLU A 239 24.14 -9.14 9.90
N MET A 240 22.82 -9.28 9.75
CA MET A 240 22.03 -8.54 8.76
C MET A 240 22.22 -7.03 8.90
N GLN A 241 22.34 -6.37 7.75
CA GLN A 241 22.36 -4.91 7.66
C GLN A 241 20.95 -4.36 7.85
N LEU A 242 20.66 -3.90 9.06
CA LEU A 242 19.36 -3.34 9.44
C LEU A 242 19.38 -1.80 9.46
N PRO A 243 18.21 -1.14 9.31
CA PRO A 243 18.08 0.32 9.32
C PRO A 243 18.16 0.87 10.75
N TRP A 244 19.33 0.75 11.38
CA TRP A 244 19.56 1.13 12.78
C TRP A 244 19.35 2.63 13.04
N ALA A 245 19.67 3.49 12.07
CA ALA A 245 19.48 4.93 12.19
C ALA A 245 18.00 5.28 12.29
N GLU A 246 17.19 4.74 11.39
CA GLU A 246 15.75 4.87 11.39
C GLU A 246 15.11 4.26 12.64
N GLN A 247 15.56 3.08 13.07
CA GLN A 247 15.06 2.46 14.29
C GLN A 247 15.36 3.32 15.51
N SER A 248 16.56 3.90 15.60
CA SER A 248 16.93 4.81 16.70
C SER A 248 16.05 6.07 16.71
N GLU A 249 15.72 6.61 15.54
CA GLU A 249 14.82 7.77 15.41
C GLU A 249 13.41 7.42 15.88
N LEU A 250 12.86 6.28 15.43
CA LEU A 250 11.56 5.79 15.88
C LEU A 250 11.49 5.54 17.39
N LEU A 251 12.53 4.95 17.98
CA LEU A 251 12.58 4.74 19.43
C LEU A 251 12.64 6.05 20.21
N THR A 252 13.24 7.10 19.63
CA THR A 252 13.21 8.45 20.19
C THR A 252 11.81 9.04 20.15
N TYR A 253 11.08 8.90 19.03
CA TYR A 253 9.69 9.34 18.90
C TYR A 253 8.71 8.60 19.82
N LEU A 254 9.00 7.34 20.12
CA LEU A 254 8.26 6.54 21.08
C LEU A 254 8.66 6.83 22.54
N SER A 255 9.64 7.70 22.77
CA SER A 255 10.22 7.99 24.09
C SER A 255 10.69 6.73 24.83
N GLU A 256 11.30 5.78 24.10
CA GLU A 256 11.70 4.49 24.64
C GLU A 256 13.15 4.48 25.15
N GLU A 257 13.34 4.13 26.43
CA GLU A 257 14.64 4.11 27.12
C GLU A 257 15.15 2.69 27.43
N SER A 258 14.87 1.73 26.55
CA SER A 258 15.21 0.32 26.76
C SER A 258 16.63 -0.06 26.30
N LEU A 259 17.06 -1.30 26.60
CA LEU A 259 18.33 -1.84 26.09
C LEU A 259 18.35 -1.93 24.55
N ARG A 260 17.20 -2.22 23.91
CA ARG A 260 17.12 -2.21 22.44
C ARG A 260 17.27 -0.79 21.89
N ALA A 261 16.74 0.24 22.56
CA ALA A 261 16.96 1.64 22.20
C ALA A 261 18.44 2.04 22.32
N THR A 262 19.10 1.66 23.42
CA THR A 262 20.54 1.87 23.59
C THR A 262 21.34 1.23 22.46
N ARG A 263 21.03 -0.02 22.11
CA ARG A 263 21.70 -0.74 21.02
C ARG A 263 21.48 -0.08 19.67
N ALA A 264 20.23 0.28 19.35
CA ALA A 264 19.92 0.95 18.09
C ALA A 264 20.68 2.27 17.95
N HIS A 265 20.72 3.08 19.02
CA HIS A 265 21.46 4.35 19.02
C HIS A 265 22.96 4.16 18.80
N LEU A 266 23.57 3.17 19.45
CA LEU A 266 24.99 2.85 19.25
C LEU A 266 25.28 2.36 17.82
N LYS A 267 24.43 1.48 17.26
CA LYS A 267 24.61 0.98 15.90
C LYS A 267 24.34 2.06 14.84
N ALA A 268 23.44 3.00 15.09
CA ALA A 268 23.13 4.11 14.20
C ALA A 268 24.34 5.02 13.92
N GLN A 269 25.24 5.20 14.89
CA GLN A 269 26.42 6.07 14.75
C GLN A 269 27.44 5.57 13.70
N SER A 270 27.33 4.31 13.27
CA SER A 270 28.29 3.68 12.36
C SER A 270 28.03 3.95 10.87
N ARG A 271 26.93 4.61 10.50
CA ARG A 271 26.50 4.70 9.11
C ARG A 271 25.87 6.05 8.79
N ALA A 272 26.17 6.58 7.60
CA ALA A 272 25.32 7.57 6.95
C ALA A 272 25.09 7.18 5.49
N PRO A 273 23.95 6.56 5.14
CA PRO A 273 23.40 6.59 3.80
C PRO A 273 22.23 7.59 3.72
N ALA A 274 21.65 7.70 2.52
CA ALA A 274 20.37 8.35 2.29
C ALA A 274 19.31 7.84 3.29
N ARG A 275 18.50 8.74 3.85
CA ARG A 275 17.49 8.40 4.86
C ARG A 275 16.32 7.67 4.23
N VAL A 276 15.86 6.60 4.87
CA VAL A 276 14.64 5.87 4.48
C VAL A 276 13.42 6.74 4.77
N GLY A 277 12.43 6.78 3.87
CA GLY A 277 11.13 7.38 4.12
C GLY A 277 10.68 8.42 3.10
N TYR A 278 9.67 8.11 2.28
CA TYR A 278 9.09 9.09 1.36
C TYR A 278 8.37 10.22 2.09
N ARG A 279 7.75 9.91 3.23
CA ARG A 279 7.01 10.87 4.04
C ARG A 279 7.89 11.84 4.84
N ARG A 280 9.20 11.79 4.65
CA ARG A 280 10.12 12.89 5.01
C ARG A 280 10.03 14.08 4.05
N GLN A 281 9.46 13.85 2.86
CA GLN A 281 9.19 14.88 1.86
C GLN A 281 7.67 15.11 1.74
N PRO A 282 7.23 16.23 1.15
CA PRO A 282 5.83 16.40 0.80
C PRO A 282 5.31 15.26 -0.06
N VAL A 283 4.05 14.86 0.16
CA VAL A 283 3.39 13.80 -0.61
C VAL A 283 2.20 14.37 -1.37
N ARG A 284 1.93 13.82 -2.55
CA ARG A 284 0.76 14.18 -3.35
C ARG A 284 -0.30 13.10 -3.19
N LEU A 285 -1.43 13.51 -2.61
CA LEU A 285 -2.58 12.66 -2.33
C LEU A 285 -3.60 12.78 -3.45
N GLU A 286 -4.15 11.65 -3.89
CA GLU A 286 -5.38 11.64 -4.68
C GLU A 286 -6.58 11.73 -3.74
N LEU A 287 -7.45 12.71 -3.97
CA LEU A 287 -8.65 12.98 -3.20
C LEU A 287 -9.90 12.75 -4.05
N SER A 288 -11.08 12.84 -3.43
CA SER A 288 -12.35 12.61 -4.11
C SER A 288 -12.55 13.58 -5.29
N GLY A 289 -13.20 13.09 -6.35
CA GLY A 289 -13.51 13.90 -7.54
C GLY A 289 -12.30 14.18 -8.46
N GLY A 290 -11.23 13.39 -8.38
CA GLY A 290 -10.04 13.54 -9.23
C GLY A 290 -9.12 14.69 -8.81
N TRP A 291 -9.33 15.25 -7.62
CA TRP A 291 -8.48 16.29 -7.06
C TRP A 291 -7.17 15.70 -6.53
N TYR A 292 -6.11 16.50 -6.59
CA TYR A 292 -4.84 16.16 -5.96
C TYR A 292 -4.40 17.29 -5.04
N LEU A 293 -3.84 16.91 -3.88
CA LEU A 293 -3.28 17.87 -2.94
C LEU A 293 -1.86 17.45 -2.56
N THR A 294 -0.92 18.40 -2.63
CA THR A 294 0.43 18.21 -2.08
C THR A 294 0.45 18.73 -0.65
N VAL A 295 0.74 17.84 0.30
CA VAL A 295 0.78 18.15 1.74
C VAL A 295 2.12 17.75 2.36
N PRO A 296 2.53 18.35 3.49
CA PRO A 296 3.66 17.85 4.26
C PRO A 296 3.51 16.36 4.57
N GLY A 297 4.55 15.57 4.32
CA GLY A 297 4.50 14.10 4.49
C GLY A 297 4.28 13.65 5.93
N GLU A 298 4.54 14.52 6.91
CA GLU A 298 4.38 14.30 8.34
C GLU A 298 2.94 14.45 8.85
N LEU A 299 2.01 15.00 8.05
CA LEU A 299 0.63 15.19 8.51
C LEU A 299 -0.04 13.84 8.82
N ALA A 300 -0.70 13.77 9.97
CA ALA A 300 -1.71 12.75 10.22
C ALA A 300 -2.87 12.97 9.25
N GLU A 301 -3.56 11.91 8.84
CA GLU A 301 -4.66 12.00 7.86
C GLU A 301 -5.80 11.06 8.22
N ARG A 302 -7.05 11.50 7.97
CA ARG A 302 -8.23 10.65 8.08
C ARG A 302 -9.35 11.15 7.18
N TRP A 303 -10.23 10.23 6.77
CA TRP A 303 -11.53 10.58 6.21
C TRP A 303 -12.57 10.59 7.32
N GLU A 304 -13.38 11.63 7.37
CA GLU A 304 -14.55 11.69 8.25
C GLU A 304 -15.78 11.06 7.57
N GLU A 305 -16.78 10.67 8.36
CA GLU A 305 -17.99 9.98 7.89
C GLU A 305 -18.75 10.71 6.77
N ARG A 306 -18.61 12.04 6.69
CA ARG A 306 -19.26 12.89 5.69
C ARG A 306 -18.48 13.03 4.38
N GLY A 307 -17.34 12.36 4.24
CA GLY A 307 -16.48 12.47 3.06
C GLY A 307 -15.53 13.68 3.11
N THR A 308 -15.33 14.30 4.27
CA THR A 308 -14.29 15.30 4.49
C THR A 308 -12.95 14.59 4.68
N TRP A 309 -11.94 14.95 3.89
CA TRP A 309 -10.56 14.57 4.19
C TRP A 309 -9.96 15.60 5.14
N VAL A 310 -9.28 15.15 6.19
CA VAL A 310 -8.61 16.00 7.16
C VAL A 310 -7.16 15.59 7.28
N GLY A 311 -6.24 16.55 7.16
CA GLY A 311 -4.82 16.39 7.43
C GLY A 311 -4.37 17.33 8.54
N TRP A 312 -3.59 16.89 9.51
CA TRP A 312 -3.18 17.75 10.63
C TRP A 312 -1.84 17.38 11.25
N ASP A 313 -1.26 18.34 11.97
CA ASP A 313 -0.16 18.16 12.91
C ASP A 313 -0.44 18.94 14.21
N GLU A 314 0.58 19.18 15.02
CA GLU A 314 0.45 19.92 16.30
C GLU A 314 0.08 21.40 16.11
N THR A 315 0.28 21.96 14.92
CA THR A 315 0.23 23.39 14.62
C THR A 315 -0.74 23.74 13.48
N ARG A 316 -1.06 22.79 12.61
CA ARG A 316 -1.80 23.01 11.36
C ARG A 316 -2.90 21.98 11.19
N SER A 317 -4.01 22.40 10.56
CA SER A 317 -5.06 21.52 10.06
C SER A 317 -5.43 21.92 8.64
N ILE A 318 -5.72 20.93 7.80
CA ILE A 318 -6.18 21.06 6.42
C ILE A 318 -7.47 20.27 6.31
N PHE A 319 -8.51 20.90 5.77
CA PHE A 319 -9.80 20.26 5.51
C PHE A 319 -10.07 20.31 4.01
N PHE A 320 -10.46 19.18 3.43
CA PHE A 320 -10.82 19.09 2.03
C PHE A 320 -12.19 18.44 1.87
N ASN A 321 -13.03 19.08 1.06
CA ASN A 321 -14.30 18.55 0.61
C ASN A 321 -14.39 18.70 -0.91
N SER A 322 -14.95 17.70 -1.58
CA SER A 322 -15.34 17.82 -2.98
C SER A 322 -16.82 17.48 -3.13
N PHE A 323 -17.47 18.14 -4.07
CA PHE A 323 -18.88 17.92 -4.40
C PHE A 323 -18.99 17.70 -5.90
N THR A 324 -19.69 16.64 -6.29
CA THR A 324 -20.08 16.41 -7.69
C THR A 324 -21.57 16.64 -7.80
N ALA A 325 -21.97 17.61 -8.62
CA ALA A 325 -23.37 17.85 -8.91
C ALA A 325 -23.91 16.71 -9.79
N GLN A 326 -25.03 16.11 -9.37
CA GLN A 326 -25.78 15.16 -10.18
C GLN A 326 -27.11 15.79 -10.59
N ALA A 327 -27.57 15.46 -11.80
CA ALA A 327 -28.89 15.87 -12.24
C ALA A 327 -29.94 15.21 -11.33
N SER A 328 -30.99 15.96 -10.97
CA SER A 328 -32.05 15.42 -10.13
C SER A 328 -32.88 14.32 -10.80
N ASP A 329 -32.83 14.24 -12.14
CA ASP A 329 -33.41 13.21 -13.00
C ASP A 329 -32.65 13.20 -14.35
N GLU A 330 -32.73 12.11 -15.14
CA GLU A 330 -32.02 11.97 -16.44
C GLU A 330 -32.32 13.08 -17.47
N ARG A 331 -33.41 13.83 -17.29
CA ARG A 331 -33.83 14.93 -18.18
C ARG A 331 -33.63 16.31 -17.58
N ALA A 332 -33.23 16.41 -16.32
CA ALA A 332 -32.95 17.69 -15.68
C ALA A 332 -31.56 18.20 -16.12
N PRO A 333 -31.40 19.50 -16.42
CA PRO A 333 -30.08 20.07 -16.64
C PRO A 333 -29.24 19.91 -15.36
N LEU A 334 -27.94 19.65 -15.53
CA LEU A 334 -27.01 19.65 -14.42
C LEU A 334 -27.00 21.03 -13.74
N PRO A 335 -26.94 21.10 -12.40
CA PRO A 335 -26.71 22.36 -11.72
C PRO A 335 -25.45 23.03 -12.26
N THR A 336 -25.52 24.35 -12.46
CA THR A 336 -24.33 25.12 -12.83
C THR A 336 -23.31 25.11 -11.68
N THR A 337 -22.05 25.41 -11.99
CA THR A 337 -21.00 25.50 -10.97
C THR A 337 -21.36 26.56 -9.92
N ASP A 338 -21.88 27.72 -10.32
CA ASP A 338 -22.33 28.79 -9.41
C ASP A 338 -23.48 28.36 -8.48
N GLU A 339 -24.39 27.52 -8.96
CA GLU A 339 -25.48 26.97 -8.14
C GLU A 339 -24.96 25.93 -7.14
N THR A 340 -23.95 25.15 -7.53
CA THR A 340 -23.30 24.17 -6.67
C THR A 340 -22.50 24.87 -5.56
N LEU A 341 -21.72 25.89 -5.92
CA LEU A 341 -20.91 26.67 -4.98
C LEU A 341 -21.77 27.39 -3.94
N ARG A 342 -22.93 27.94 -4.35
CA ARG A 342 -23.88 28.57 -3.41
C ARG A 342 -24.46 27.63 -2.36
N ARG A 343 -24.39 26.32 -2.59
CA ARG A 343 -24.84 25.29 -1.62
C ARG A 343 -23.72 24.84 -0.69
N MET A 344 -22.48 25.20 -0.98
CA MET A 344 -21.34 24.87 -0.14
C MET A 344 -21.31 25.78 1.10
N PRO A 345 -20.84 25.28 2.25
CA PRO A 345 -20.54 26.12 3.40
C PRO A 345 -19.59 27.24 3.00
N ALA A 346 -19.82 28.45 3.52
CA ALA A 346 -18.86 29.53 3.36
C ALA A 346 -17.51 29.10 3.99
N LEU A 347 -16.42 29.43 3.32
CA LEU A 347 -15.08 29.23 3.87
C LEU A 347 -14.73 30.46 4.70
N ASP A 348 -14.38 30.24 5.96
CA ASP A 348 -13.87 31.29 6.84
C ASP A 348 -12.33 31.31 6.74
N GLY A 349 -11.77 32.46 6.39
CA GLY A 349 -10.32 32.69 6.43
C GLY A 349 -9.93 34.11 6.01
N ASP A 350 -8.69 34.46 6.34
CA ASP A 350 -8.12 35.79 6.10
C ASP A 350 -7.70 35.97 4.64
N GLU A 351 -7.32 34.87 3.99
CA GLU A 351 -6.95 34.83 2.58
C GLU A 351 -7.75 33.76 1.85
N LEU A 352 -8.39 34.16 0.74
CA LEU A 352 -9.13 33.27 -0.15
C LEU A 352 -8.34 33.07 -1.44
N LEU A 353 -8.06 31.82 -1.78
CA LEU A 353 -7.48 31.40 -3.05
C LEU A 353 -8.57 30.79 -3.93
N GLU A 354 -8.59 31.18 -5.20
CA GLU A 354 -9.55 30.70 -6.19
C GLU A 354 -8.83 30.03 -7.37
N LEU A 355 -9.39 28.92 -7.85
CA LEU A 355 -8.95 28.21 -9.04
C LEU A 355 -10.12 28.05 -10.00
N GLU A 356 -9.90 28.44 -11.27
CA GLU A 356 -10.87 28.25 -12.36
C GLU A 356 -10.18 27.57 -13.55
N VAL A 357 -10.65 26.35 -13.88
CA VAL A 357 -10.16 25.58 -15.04
C VAL A 357 -11.36 24.93 -15.75
N GLY A 358 -11.84 25.56 -16.82
CA GLY A 358 -13.01 25.08 -17.56
C GLY A 358 -14.26 25.10 -16.67
N GLU A 359 -14.89 23.95 -16.45
CA GLU A 359 -16.05 23.79 -15.56
C GLU A 359 -15.66 23.58 -14.09
N ILE A 360 -14.37 23.38 -13.81
CA ILE A 360 -13.85 23.16 -12.46
C ILE A 360 -13.66 24.50 -11.75
N ARG A 361 -14.14 24.58 -10.51
CA ARG A 361 -13.88 25.68 -9.57
C ARG A 361 -13.34 25.11 -8.27
N GLY A 362 -12.33 25.76 -7.71
CA GLY A 362 -11.74 25.44 -6.42
C GLY A 362 -11.62 26.69 -5.55
N TYR A 363 -11.90 26.54 -4.26
CA TYR A 363 -11.75 27.58 -3.26
C TYR A 363 -10.95 27.03 -2.10
N ALA A 364 -9.98 27.79 -1.61
CA ALA A 364 -9.27 27.50 -0.39
C ALA A 364 -9.22 28.76 0.47
N ALA A 365 -9.37 28.59 1.78
CA ALA A 365 -9.21 29.68 2.74
C ALA A 365 -8.05 29.35 3.68
N LEU A 366 -7.20 30.35 3.94
CA LEU A 366 -6.15 30.26 4.94
C LEU A 366 -6.53 31.11 6.14
N SER A 367 -6.40 30.52 7.32
CA SER A 367 -6.62 31.17 8.61
C SER A 367 -5.36 31.00 9.44
N THR A 368 -4.83 32.11 9.97
CA THR A 368 -3.61 32.09 10.78
C THR A 368 -3.85 31.90 12.27
#